data_AF-A0A962KAT3-F1
#
_entry.id   AF-A0A962KAT3-F1
#
_cell.length_a   1.000
_cell.length_b   1.000
_cell.length_c   1.000
_cell.angle_alpha   90.00
_cell.angle_beta   90.00
_cell.angle_gamma   90.00
#
_symmetry.space_group_name_H-M   'P 1'
#
loop_
_entity.id
_entity.type
_entity.pdbx_description
1 polymer ?
#
loop_
_entity_poly.entity_id
_entity_poly.type
_entity_poly.pdbx_seq_one_letter_code
_entity_poly.pdbx_strand_id
1 'polypeptide(L)'
;MSRSSTVNRSLDSMQSIRISISSVLNNWQDQSLRDGSLSLLMALGYNSDRLADFPTQPIAFIETLSKDSGYVINADKIQRKAWKSVELLFQITDDEIPSLATGQNSLINETAIQFNAIESFTFIAIELADQVWSRTALTGIVRELNRATTMPLIVLFRYGNLFSLAVISRRVHKRDSDRDVLGSKITVIKDVRLNSPHAAHVHILSCLHLSVLQDKNPISNFTELYAAWLDQLSIKALNERFYKDLQSWYLWARRKITFPKGQIVDEEGFPSVAVIRLLTRLIFVWFIKEKGLVPDDFFAKHRLAELLKEDPRKHPKSSNYYLAILQNLFFATLNVEMNKGNSKPRKWAQAEDAAFQGKQKDRMQHSVYRYQDLFNDPEQALQVFASVPFLNGGLFECLDREISDEELMRDGSLNNRITKEGKGWVLRVDGFSRNTKAQPNVPN
;
A
#
# COMPACT_ATOMS: atom_id res chain seq x y z
N MET A 1 -0.76 -29.00 28.92
CA MET A 1 0.23 -28.04 28.40
C MET A 1 -0.43 -27.20 27.33
N SER A 2 -0.86 -26.01 27.73
CA SER A 2 -1.64 -25.06 26.93
C SER A 2 -0.83 -24.56 25.74
N ARG A 3 -1.39 -24.70 24.53
CA ARG A 3 -0.94 -23.94 23.36
C ARG A 3 -1.07 -22.45 23.69
N SER A 4 0.06 -21.76 23.80
CA SER A 4 0.10 -20.31 23.94
C SER A 4 -0.66 -19.70 22.76
N SER A 5 -1.68 -18.91 23.08
CA SER A 5 -2.40 -18.08 22.12
C SER A 5 -1.40 -17.17 21.40
N THR A 6 -1.39 -17.23 20.07
CA THR A 6 -0.80 -16.20 19.19
C THR A 6 -1.08 -14.82 19.75
N VAL A 7 -0.02 -14.12 20.15
CA VAL A 7 -0.10 -12.73 20.61
C VAL A 7 -0.53 -11.89 19.42
N ASN A 8 -1.80 -11.53 19.34
CA ASN A 8 -2.24 -10.52 18.40
C ASN A 8 -1.60 -9.20 18.83
N ARG A 9 -0.61 -8.72 18.06
CA ARG A 9 -0.02 -7.39 18.24
C ARG A 9 -1.12 -6.33 18.24
N SER A 10 -1.08 -5.45 19.23
CA SER A 10 -2.02 -4.32 19.26
C SER A 10 -1.79 -3.39 18.07
N LEU A 11 -2.87 -2.79 17.57
CA LEU A 11 -2.79 -1.77 16.52
C LEU A 11 -1.83 -0.62 16.93
N ASP A 12 -1.83 -0.27 18.22
CA ASP A 12 -0.96 0.77 18.80
C ASP A 12 0.52 0.41 18.72
N SER A 13 0.88 -0.87 18.91
CA SER A 13 2.26 -1.35 18.79
C SER A 13 2.76 -1.24 17.34
N MET A 14 1.95 -1.67 16.36
CA MET A 14 2.30 -1.55 14.94
C MET A 14 2.39 -0.07 14.51
N GLN A 15 1.50 0.79 15.01
CA GLN A 15 1.54 2.22 14.74
C GLN A 15 2.81 2.87 15.30
N SER A 16 3.21 2.51 16.53
CA SER A 16 4.44 3.00 17.15
C SER A 16 5.69 2.64 16.35
N ILE A 17 5.77 1.41 15.83
CA ILE A 17 6.87 0.98 14.94
C ILE A 17 6.93 1.84 13.68
N ARG A 18 5.77 2.07 13.02
CA ARG A 18 5.72 2.88 11.80
C ARG A 18 6.14 4.33 12.05
N ILE A 19 5.75 4.90 13.19
CA ILE A 19 6.18 6.25 13.61
C ILE A 19 7.69 6.29 13.83
N SER A 20 8.24 5.31 14.55
CA SER A 20 9.69 5.20 14.79
C SER A 20 10.48 5.13 13.48
N ILE A 21 10.09 4.22 12.57
CA ILE A 21 10.71 4.08 11.24
C ILE A 21 10.62 5.40 10.46
N SER A 22 9.44 6.04 10.44
CA SER A 22 9.28 7.31 9.71
C SER A 22 10.16 8.43 10.27
N SER A 23 10.28 8.50 11.59
CA SER A 23 11.15 9.46 12.29
C SER A 23 12.61 9.25 11.89
N VAL A 24 13.09 8.01 11.95
CA VAL A 24 14.47 7.67 11.58
C VAL A 24 14.76 7.99 10.11
N LEU A 25 13.85 7.66 9.19
CA LEU A 25 14.03 7.96 7.77
C LEU A 25 14.12 9.46 7.51
N ASN A 26 13.27 10.27 8.15
CA ASN A 26 13.34 11.73 8.03
C ASN A 26 14.66 12.28 8.59
N ASN A 27 15.16 11.75 9.70
CA ASN A 27 16.40 12.22 10.33
C ASN A 27 17.67 11.78 9.58
N TRP A 28 17.61 10.70 8.79
CA TRP A 28 18.78 10.21 8.04
C TRP A 28 19.32 11.24 7.04
N GLN A 29 18.48 12.18 6.58
CA GLN A 29 18.94 13.22 5.65
C GLN A 29 20.14 14.01 6.21
N ASP A 30 20.13 14.26 7.52
CA ASP A 30 21.14 15.04 8.24
C ASP A 30 22.23 14.18 8.89
N GLN A 31 22.20 12.86 8.66
CA GLN A 31 23.14 11.90 9.21
C GLN A 31 24.11 11.38 8.14
N SER A 32 25.25 10.84 8.59
CA SER A 32 26.16 10.11 7.72
C SER A 32 25.49 8.86 7.12
N LEU A 33 26.08 8.28 6.08
CA LEU A 33 25.63 7.00 5.52
C LEU A 33 25.53 5.92 6.60
N ARG A 34 26.56 5.84 7.45
CA ARG A 34 26.68 4.86 8.53
C ARG A 34 25.61 5.05 9.60
N ASP A 35 25.52 6.25 10.18
CA ASP A 35 24.67 6.50 11.35
C ASP A 35 23.19 6.30 11.04
N GLY A 36 22.73 6.77 9.88
CA GLY A 36 21.33 6.58 9.52
C GLY A 36 21.01 5.16 9.05
N SER A 37 21.98 4.44 8.47
CA SER A 37 21.82 3.00 8.19
C SER A 37 21.67 2.20 9.48
N LEU A 38 22.53 2.46 10.46
CA LEU A 38 22.49 1.83 11.78
C LEU A 38 21.20 2.20 12.53
N SER A 39 20.81 3.47 12.50
CA SER A 39 19.57 3.94 13.12
C SER A 39 18.35 3.24 12.53
N LEU A 40 18.31 3.05 11.20
CA LEU A 40 17.21 2.32 10.55
C LEU A 40 17.20 0.85 10.95
N LEU A 41 18.34 0.17 10.92
CA LEU A 41 18.44 -1.23 11.31
C LEU A 41 18.05 -1.43 12.78
N MET A 42 18.49 -0.54 13.67
CA MET A 42 18.12 -0.55 15.08
C MET A 42 16.61 -0.33 15.28
N ALA A 43 16.01 0.60 14.53
CA ALA A 43 14.56 0.83 14.55
C ALA A 43 13.73 -0.35 14.00
N LEU A 44 14.37 -1.24 13.23
CA LEU A 44 13.79 -2.52 12.79
C LEU A 44 14.08 -3.66 13.78
N GLY A 45 14.84 -3.43 14.84
CA GLY A 45 15.20 -4.42 15.84
C GLY A 45 16.47 -5.22 15.50
N TYR A 46 17.36 -4.68 14.68
CA TYR A 46 18.62 -5.32 14.28
C TYR A 46 19.81 -4.48 14.75
N ASN A 47 20.66 -5.06 15.58
CA ASN A 47 21.93 -4.51 16.01
C ASN A 47 22.90 -5.66 16.34
N SER A 48 24.19 -5.37 16.32
CA SER A 48 25.25 -6.24 16.81
C SER A 48 26.49 -5.39 17.09
N ASP A 49 27.29 -5.84 18.05
CA ASP A 49 28.61 -5.28 18.37
C ASP A 49 29.72 -5.85 17.45
N ARG A 50 29.39 -6.81 16.56
CA ARG A 50 30.28 -7.35 15.52
C ARG A 50 30.53 -6.33 14.41
N LEU A 51 31.37 -5.35 14.70
CA LEU A 51 31.84 -4.31 13.80
C LEU A 51 33.23 -4.67 13.28
N ALA A 52 33.47 -4.59 11.97
CA ALA A 52 34.83 -4.63 11.45
C ALA A 52 35.29 -3.22 11.05
N ASP A 53 36.55 -2.93 11.34
CA ASP A 53 37.26 -1.83 10.71
C ASP A 53 37.52 -2.21 9.25
N PHE A 54 36.72 -1.65 8.34
CA PHE A 54 36.76 -1.95 6.91
C PHE A 54 36.92 -0.65 6.13
N PRO A 55 37.70 -0.63 5.02
CA PRO A 55 37.97 0.61 4.31
C PRO A 55 36.68 1.25 3.79
N THR A 56 36.46 2.54 4.04
CA THR A 56 35.24 3.23 3.58
C THR A 56 35.32 3.74 2.14
N GLN A 57 36.53 3.74 1.58
CA GLN A 57 36.79 4.13 0.19
C GLN A 57 36.42 2.99 -0.76
N PRO A 58 35.57 3.21 -1.79
CA PRO A 58 35.06 2.14 -2.65
C PRO A 58 36.11 1.26 -3.34
N ILE A 59 37.28 1.81 -3.68
CA ILE A 59 38.38 1.01 -4.27
C ILE A 59 38.95 0.04 -3.23
N ALA A 60 39.40 0.60 -2.10
CA ALA A 60 40.01 -0.18 -1.03
C ALA A 60 39.03 -1.21 -0.45
N PHE A 61 37.74 -0.86 -0.30
CA PHE A 61 36.72 -1.80 0.17
C PHE A 61 36.62 -3.03 -0.73
N ILE A 62 36.56 -2.82 -2.05
CA ILE A 62 36.39 -3.90 -3.02
C ILE A 62 37.67 -4.73 -3.15
N GLU A 63 38.84 -4.11 -3.05
CA GLU A 63 40.12 -4.81 -3.02
C GLU A 63 40.23 -5.71 -1.78
N THR A 64 39.92 -5.18 -0.59
CA THR A 64 39.90 -5.96 0.65
C THR A 64 38.88 -7.09 0.58
N LEU A 65 37.64 -6.82 0.17
CA LEU A 65 36.62 -7.86 0.03
C LEU A 65 37.01 -8.94 -0.99
N SER A 66 37.63 -8.56 -2.11
CA SER A 66 38.10 -9.53 -3.12
C SER A 66 39.25 -10.38 -2.59
N LYS A 67 40.15 -9.77 -1.82
CA LYS A 67 41.28 -10.46 -1.19
C LYS A 67 40.81 -11.47 -0.15
N ASP A 68 39.93 -11.04 0.75
CA ASP A 68 39.45 -11.86 1.87
C ASP A 68 38.57 -13.02 1.40
N SER A 69 37.82 -12.81 0.32
CA SER A 69 36.95 -13.84 -0.26
C SER A 69 37.64 -14.78 -1.27
N GLY A 70 38.77 -14.36 -1.84
CA GLY A 70 39.38 -15.02 -2.99
C GLY A 70 38.60 -14.86 -4.32
N TYR A 71 37.54 -14.04 -4.34
CA TYR A 71 36.75 -13.75 -5.55
C TYR A 71 37.04 -12.35 -6.07
N VAL A 72 37.46 -12.23 -7.34
CA VAL A 72 37.70 -10.93 -7.98
C VAL A 72 36.37 -10.30 -8.40
N ILE A 73 35.96 -9.25 -7.69
CA ILE A 73 34.73 -8.50 -7.99
C ILE A 73 34.91 -7.69 -9.28
N ASN A 74 33.95 -7.81 -10.20
CA ASN A 74 33.96 -7.02 -11.43
C ASN A 74 33.49 -5.57 -11.16
N ALA A 75 34.43 -4.62 -11.22
CA ALA A 75 34.19 -3.20 -10.94
C ALA A 75 33.16 -2.53 -11.88
N ASP A 76 33.05 -2.98 -13.12
CA ASP A 76 32.08 -2.44 -14.09
C ASP A 76 30.67 -2.93 -13.78
N LYS A 77 30.50 -4.21 -13.40
CA LYS A 77 29.20 -4.78 -13.01
C LYS A 77 28.61 -4.09 -11.78
N ILE A 78 29.45 -3.71 -10.82
CA ILE A 78 29.02 -2.96 -9.63
C ILE A 78 28.95 -1.45 -9.89
N GLN A 79 29.28 -0.98 -11.10
CA GLN A 79 29.34 0.45 -11.44
C GLN A 79 30.14 1.26 -10.42
N ARG A 80 31.31 0.74 -9.99
CA ARG A 80 32.10 1.28 -8.87
C ARG A 80 32.39 2.77 -8.98
N LYS A 81 32.56 3.28 -10.21
CA LYS A 81 32.83 4.71 -10.49
C LYS A 81 31.71 5.64 -9.98
N ALA A 82 30.50 5.12 -9.80
CA ALA A 82 29.36 5.87 -9.29
C ALA A 82 29.19 5.74 -7.76
N TRP A 83 30.09 5.07 -7.05
CA TRP A 83 30.05 4.99 -5.59
C TRP A 83 30.80 6.16 -4.99
N LYS A 84 30.19 6.83 -4.01
CA LYS A 84 30.80 7.91 -3.23
C LYS A 84 31.52 7.36 -1.99
N SER A 85 30.87 6.43 -1.30
CA SER A 85 31.38 5.79 -0.09
C SER A 85 30.71 4.43 0.10
N VAL A 86 31.31 3.60 0.95
CA VAL A 86 30.77 2.31 1.37
C VAL A 86 31.12 2.08 2.83
N GLU A 87 30.20 1.46 3.57
CA GLU A 87 30.34 1.19 4.99
C GLU A 87 29.99 -0.27 5.24
N LEU A 88 30.86 -1.00 5.93
CA LEU A 88 30.51 -2.27 6.55
C LEU A 88 29.87 -1.96 7.90
N LEU A 89 28.61 -2.35 8.08
CA LEU A 89 27.83 -1.94 9.24
C LEU A 89 28.06 -2.89 10.40
N PHE A 90 27.54 -4.12 10.30
CA PHE A 90 27.76 -5.19 11.28
C PHE A 90 27.41 -6.55 10.66
N GLN A 91 27.77 -7.61 11.38
CA GLN A 91 27.32 -8.97 11.13
C GLN A 91 26.37 -9.41 12.26
N ILE A 92 25.33 -10.19 11.96
CA ILE A 92 24.52 -10.89 12.96
C ILE A 92 24.71 -12.38 12.73
N THR A 93 25.32 -13.08 13.67
CA THR A 93 25.52 -14.54 13.62
C THR A 93 24.38 -15.31 14.29
N ASP A 94 24.26 -16.61 14.02
CA ASP A 94 23.21 -17.48 14.57
C ASP A 94 23.07 -17.40 16.09
N ASP A 95 24.20 -17.35 16.80
CA ASP A 95 24.32 -17.28 18.25
C ASP A 95 23.82 -15.96 18.86
N GLU A 96 23.78 -14.87 18.09
CA GLU A 96 23.24 -13.57 18.55
C GLU A 96 21.71 -13.49 18.43
N ILE A 97 21.11 -14.31 17.56
CA ILE A 97 19.68 -14.22 17.24
C ILE A 97 18.76 -14.45 18.45
N PRO A 98 19.00 -15.43 19.34
CA PRO A 98 18.18 -15.59 20.55
C PRO A 98 18.16 -14.35 21.46
N SER A 99 19.32 -13.71 21.67
CA SER A 99 19.41 -12.48 22.47
C SER A 99 18.72 -11.31 21.77
N LEU A 100 18.97 -11.14 20.46
CA LEU A 100 18.32 -10.12 19.65
C LEU A 100 16.79 -10.28 19.66
N ALA A 101 16.32 -11.52 19.51
CA ALA A 101 14.92 -11.92 19.56
C ALA A 101 14.25 -11.55 20.90
N THR A 102 14.97 -11.63 22.00
CA THR A 102 14.43 -11.30 23.34
C THR A 102 14.68 -9.85 23.75
N GLY A 103 15.34 -9.06 22.90
CA GLY A 103 15.75 -7.68 23.21
C GLY A 103 16.81 -7.60 24.31
N GLN A 104 17.55 -8.69 24.52
CA GLN A 104 18.65 -8.76 25.47
C GLN A 104 19.97 -8.48 24.74
N ASN A 105 20.95 -7.94 25.47
CA ASN A 105 22.30 -7.79 24.92
C ASN A 105 22.94 -9.17 24.72
N SER A 106 23.71 -9.30 23.65
CA SER A 106 24.54 -10.47 23.43
C SER A 106 25.54 -10.60 24.58
N LEU A 107 25.72 -11.83 25.09
CA LEU A 107 26.81 -12.15 26.04
C LEU A 107 28.09 -12.54 25.30
N ILE A 108 28.06 -12.57 23.96
CA ILE A 108 29.19 -12.91 23.11
C ILE A 108 30.03 -11.66 22.89
N ASN A 109 31.22 -11.64 23.48
CA ASN A 109 32.18 -10.52 23.39
C ASN A 109 33.05 -10.57 22.12
N GLU A 110 32.59 -11.24 21.06
CA GLU A 110 33.35 -11.30 19.81
C GLU A 110 32.87 -10.19 18.89
N THR A 111 33.77 -9.27 18.55
CA THR A 111 33.46 -8.10 17.73
C THR A 111 33.91 -8.24 16.28
N ALA A 112 34.71 -9.28 15.97
CA ALA A 112 35.24 -9.47 14.63
C ALA A 112 34.19 -10.04 13.66
N ILE A 113 34.20 -9.55 12.42
CA ILE A 113 33.39 -10.13 11.34
C ILE A 113 34.05 -11.39 10.82
N GLN A 114 33.25 -12.45 10.68
CA GLN A 114 33.65 -13.76 10.20
C GLN A 114 33.08 -14.00 8.80
N PHE A 115 33.89 -13.76 7.76
CA PHE A 115 33.46 -13.91 6.36
C PHE A 115 33.14 -15.35 5.93
N ASN A 116 33.49 -16.33 6.76
CA ASN A 116 33.19 -17.75 6.57
C ASN A 116 31.95 -18.23 7.34
N ALA A 117 31.34 -17.42 8.22
CA ALA A 117 30.16 -17.79 8.99
C ALA A 117 28.91 -17.81 8.10
N ILE A 118 28.56 -18.97 7.55
CA ILE A 118 27.47 -19.15 6.57
C ILE A 118 26.12 -18.72 7.16
N GLU A 119 25.86 -19.09 8.42
CA GLU A 119 24.63 -18.77 9.15
C GLU A 119 24.71 -17.39 9.81
N SER A 120 24.83 -16.36 8.97
CA SER A 120 24.88 -14.97 9.42
C SER A 120 24.31 -14.00 8.40
N PHE A 121 23.90 -12.82 8.86
CA PHE A 121 23.66 -11.67 7.99
C PHE A 121 24.83 -10.70 8.07
N THR A 122 25.31 -10.25 6.91
CA THR A 122 26.25 -9.13 6.87
C THR A 122 25.58 -7.94 6.21
N PHE A 123 25.65 -6.77 6.85
CA PHE A 123 25.03 -5.55 6.35
C PHE A 123 26.09 -4.57 5.86
N ILE A 124 25.89 -4.05 4.65
CA ILE A 124 26.68 -2.94 4.11
C ILE A 124 25.76 -1.80 3.68
N ALA A 125 26.28 -0.58 3.75
CA ALA A 125 25.66 0.59 3.15
C ALA A 125 26.56 1.14 2.03
N ILE A 126 25.96 1.55 0.91
CA ILE A 126 26.67 2.16 -0.21
C ILE A 126 26.01 3.49 -0.53
N GLU A 127 26.79 4.56 -0.53
CA GLU A 127 26.34 5.83 -1.07
C GLU A 127 26.68 5.90 -2.56
N LEU A 128 25.65 6.04 -3.38
CA LEU A 128 25.76 6.11 -4.83
C LEU A 128 25.62 7.57 -5.32
N ALA A 129 26.05 7.80 -6.56
CA ALA A 129 25.82 9.04 -7.29
C ALA A 129 24.32 9.37 -7.32
N ASP A 130 24.01 10.66 -7.20
CA ASP A 130 22.63 11.17 -7.21
C ASP A 130 22.08 11.15 -8.64
N GLN A 131 21.53 10.01 -9.02
CA GLN A 131 20.95 9.74 -10.32
C GLN A 131 19.83 8.71 -10.21
N VAL A 132 19.06 8.53 -11.27
CA VAL A 132 18.03 7.49 -11.30
C VAL A 132 18.68 6.11 -11.42
N TRP A 133 18.59 5.31 -10.35
CA TRP A 133 19.06 3.93 -10.34
C TRP A 133 17.95 2.98 -10.75
N SER A 134 18.18 2.14 -11.76
CA SER A 134 17.21 1.10 -12.13
C SER A 134 17.27 -0.09 -11.16
N ARG A 135 16.16 -0.85 -11.06
CA ARG A 135 16.16 -2.11 -10.27
C ARG A 135 17.21 -3.10 -10.80
N THR A 136 17.42 -3.14 -12.12
CA THR A 136 18.44 -3.98 -12.74
C THR A 136 19.86 -3.59 -12.30
N ALA A 137 20.15 -2.29 -12.23
CA ALA A 137 21.45 -1.80 -11.76
C ALA A 137 21.71 -2.19 -10.30
N LEU A 138 20.77 -1.90 -9.39
CA LEU A 138 20.90 -2.24 -7.97
C LEU A 138 21.05 -3.75 -7.75
N THR A 139 20.23 -4.57 -8.42
CA THR A 139 20.32 -6.03 -8.31
C THR A 139 21.60 -6.59 -8.96
N GLY A 140 22.15 -5.91 -9.97
CA GLY A 140 23.46 -6.22 -10.54
C GLY A 140 24.58 -6.06 -9.52
N ILE A 141 24.60 -4.92 -8.80
CA ILE A 141 25.54 -4.65 -7.71
C ILE A 141 25.45 -5.74 -6.63
N VAL A 142 24.24 -5.95 -6.09
CA VAL A 142 24.00 -6.92 -5.01
C VAL A 142 24.47 -8.32 -5.40
N ARG A 143 24.16 -8.76 -6.63
CA ARG A 143 24.53 -10.08 -7.12
C ARG A 143 26.04 -10.26 -7.23
N GLU A 144 26.75 -9.26 -7.72
CA GLU A 144 28.20 -9.34 -7.89
C GLU A 144 28.91 -9.35 -6.53
N LEU A 145 28.51 -8.47 -5.60
CA LEU A 145 29.08 -8.44 -4.25
C LEU A 145 28.83 -9.74 -3.49
N ASN A 146 27.63 -10.30 -3.60
CA ASN A 146 27.30 -11.56 -2.93
C ASN A 146 28.05 -12.78 -3.48
N ARG A 147 28.72 -12.69 -4.64
CA ARG A 147 29.63 -13.77 -5.08
C ARG A 147 30.91 -13.84 -4.25
N ALA A 148 31.27 -12.72 -3.60
CA ALA A 148 32.42 -12.64 -2.71
C ALA A 148 32.09 -13.06 -1.27
N THR A 149 30.85 -13.50 -0.97
CA THR A 149 30.47 -13.88 0.39
C THR A 149 29.72 -15.21 0.40
N THR A 150 29.91 -16.02 1.44
CA THR A 150 29.17 -17.27 1.64
C THR A 150 27.82 -17.02 2.33
N MET A 151 27.76 -16.01 3.19
CA MET A 151 26.53 -15.55 3.85
C MET A 151 25.80 -14.46 3.02
N PRO A 152 24.48 -14.25 3.23
CA PRO A 152 23.75 -13.13 2.63
C PRO A 152 24.35 -11.77 3.01
N LEU A 153 24.85 -11.05 2.00
CA LEU A 153 25.24 -9.65 2.11
C LEU A 153 24.02 -8.77 1.79
N ILE A 154 23.42 -8.20 2.83
CA ILE A 154 22.29 -7.28 2.77
C ILE A 154 22.82 -5.88 2.47
N VAL A 155 22.23 -5.22 1.48
CA VAL A 155 22.77 -3.95 0.97
C VAL A 155 21.75 -2.84 1.12
N LEU A 156 22.14 -1.79 1.84
CA LEU A 156 21.45 -0.51 1.89
C LEU A 156 22.11 0.42 0.88
N PHE A 157 21.32 1.04 0.02
CA PHE A 157 21.79 2.05 -0.92
C PHE A 157 21.23 3.40 -0.53
N ARG A 158 22.05 4.45 -0.52
CA ARG A 158 21.61 5.85 -0.44
C ARG A 158 22.01 6.58 -1.71
N TYR A 159 21.12 7.38 -2.27
CA TYR A 159 21.39 8.25 -3.43
C TYR A 159 20.43 9.43 -3.42
N GLY A 160 20.98 10.64 -3.37
CA GLY A 160 20.18 11.86 -3.18
C GLY A 160 19.36 11.78 -1.89
N ASN A 161 18.04 11.99 -2.02
CA ASN A 161 17.09 11.88 -0.90
C ASN A 161 16.32 10.54 -0.85
N LEU A 162 16.89 9.51 -1.46
CA LEU A 162 16.31 8.17 -1.56
C LEU A 162 17.22 7.14 -0.89
N PHE A 163 16.60 6.11 -0.33
CA PHE A 163 17.30 4.88 -0.01
C PHE A 163 16.62 3.64 -0.61
N SER A 164 17.38 2.57 -0.79
CA SER A 164 16.87 1.25 -1.14
C SER A 164 17.44 0.18 -0.22
N LEU A 165 16.63 -0.79 0.19
CA LEU A 165 17.08 -2.00 0.86
C LEU A 165 17.02 -3.17 -0.12
N ALA A 166 18.13 -3.87 -0.30
CA ALA A 166 18.22 -5.04 -1.16
C ALA A 166 18.62 -6.30 -0.39
N VAL A 167 17.81 -7.34 -0.58
CA VAL A 167 17.95 -8.65 0.06
C VAL A 167 18.04 -9.71 -1.02
N ILE A 168 19.14 -10.46 -1.03
CA ILE A 168 19.31 -11.62 -1.90
C ILE A 168 18.71 -12.84 -1.20
N SER A 169 18.09 -13.75 -1.96
CA SER A 169 17.86 -15.10 -1.46
C SER A 169 19.07 -15.98 -1.75
N ARG A 170 19.35 -16.93 -0.85
CA ARG A 170 20.33 -17.99 -1.04
C ARG A 170 19.60 -19.32 -0.96
N ARG A 171 20.14 -20.34 -1.61
CA ARG A 171 19.60 -21.71 -1.54
C ARG A 171 20.75 -22.66 -1.30
N VAL A 172 20.48 -23.72 -0.53
CA VAL A 172 21.41 -24.83 -0.34
C VAL A 172 21.80 -25.41 -1.70
N HIS A 173 23.08 -25.67 -1.89
CA HIS A 173 23.59 -26.27 -3.11
C HIS A 173 23.07 -27.71 -3.23
N LYS A 174 22.51 -28.06 -4.41
CA LYS A 174 21.80 -29.33 -4.62
C LYS A 174 22.65 -30.60 -4.47
N ARG A 175 23.97 -30.49 -4.39
CA ARG A 175 24.92 -31.62 -4.35
C ARG A 175 25.92 -31.55 -3.19
N ASP A 176 25.94 -30.44 -2.46
CA ASP A 176 26.90 -30.19 -1.39
C ASP A 176 26.14 -29.43 -0.31
N SER A 177 25.84 -30.10 0.81
CA SER A 177 25.04 -29.53 1.90
C SER A 177 25.73 -28.39 2.62
N ASP A 178 27.06 -28.30 2.49
CA ASP A 178 27.89 -27.36 3.25
C ASP A 178 28.15 -26.06 2.45
N ARG A 179 27.48 -25.91 1.30
CA ARG A 179 27.58 -24.73 0.43
C ARG A 179 26.21 -24.18 0.09
N ASP A 180 26.08 -22.87 0.15
CA ASP A 180 24.98 -22.14 -0.46
C ASP A 180 25.34 -21.66 -1.85
N VAL A 181 24.37 -21.67 -2.76
CA VAL A 181 24.44 -20.92 -4.01
C VAL A 181 23.54 -19.71 -3.95
N LEU A 182 23.97 -18.66 -4.66
CA LEU A 182 23.15 -17.48 -4.89
C LEU A 182 21.78 -17.93 -5.42
N GLY A 183 20.74 -17.57 -4.67
CA GLY A 183 19.37 -17.76 -5.10
C GLY A 183 19.09 -16.90 -6.32
N SER A 184 18.07 -17.29 -7.07
CA SER A 184 17.73 -16.61 -8.32
C SER A 184 17.09 -15.24 -8.11
N LYS A 185 16.66 -14.90 -6.88
CA LYS A 185 15.82 -13.74 -6.61
C LYS A 185 16.51 -12.74 -5.68
N ILE A 186 16.50 -11.48 -6.09
CA ILE A 186 16.89 -10.34 -5.27
C ILE A 186 15.66 -9.46 -5.12
N THR A 187 15.21 -9.25 -3.90
CA THR A 187 14.15 -8.28 -3.60
C THR A 187 14.78 -6.94 -3.29
N VAL A 188 14.19 -5.87 -3.83
CA VAL A 188 14.60 -4.49 -3.56
C VAL A 188 13.37 -3.69 -3.12
N ILE A 189 13.38 -3.18 -1.90
CA ILE A 189 12.53 -2.07 -1.50
C ILE A 189 13.22 -0.83 -2.05
N LYS A 190 12.67 -0.26 -3.13
CA LYS A 190 13.36 0.70 -3.99
C LYS A 190 12.80 2.11 -3.79
N ASP A 191 13.66 3.12 -3.86
CA ASP A 191 13.31 4.55 -3.85
C ASP A 191 12.44 4.95 -2.66
N VAL A 192 12.80 4.48 -1.47
CA VAL A 192 12.16 4.97 -0.26
C VAL A 192 12.66 6.39 -0.03
N ARG A 193 11.74 7.35 -0.12
CA ARG A 193 12.02 8.76 0.19
C ARG A 193 12.42 8.89 1.65
N LEU A 194 13.58 9.50 1.91
CA LEU A 194 13.99 9.88 3.26
C LEU A 194 13.11 11.01 3.78
N ASN A 195 12.78 11.97 2.91
CA ASN A 195 11.79 13.01 3.21
C ASN A 195 10.36 12.54 2.92
N SER A 196 9.49 12.52 3.93
CA SER A 196 8.09 12.13 3.77
C SER A 196 7.96 10.73 3.11
N PRO A 197 8.47 9.68 3.77
CA PRO A 197 8.41 8.32 3.25
C PRO A 197 6.97 7.90 2.94
N HIS A 198 6.79 7.21 1.81
CA HIS A 198 5.46 6.72 1.43
C HIS A 198 4.95 5.71 2.45
N ALA A 199 3.67 5.79 2.84
CA ALA A 199 3.08 4.92 3.85
C ALA A 199 3.26 3.43 3.55
N ALA A 200 3.17 3.04 2.26
CA ALA A 200 3.44 1.68 1.82
C ALA A 200 4.89 1.22 2.08
N HIS A 201 5.90 2.08 1.89
CA HIS A 201 7.29 1.74 2.20
C HIS A 201 7.50 1.56 3.71
N VAL A 202 6.98 2.49 4.52
CA VAL A 202 7.00 2.38 5.97
C VAL A 202 6.30 1.11 6.44
N HIS A 203 5.18 0.74 5.79
CA HIS A 203 4.48 -0.51 6.09
C HIS A 203 5.33 -1.74 5.77
N ILE A 204 5.94 -1.82 4.58
CA ILE A 204 6.80 -2.96 4.20
C ILE A 204 7.97 -3.09 5.18
N LEU A 205 8.63 -1.98 5.51
CA LEU A 205 9.72 -1.96 6.51
C LEU A 205 9.22 -2.39 7.89
N SER A 206 8.06 -1.91 8.35
CA SER A 206 7.48 -2.33 9.64
C SER A 206 7.20 -3.82 9.71
N CYS A 207 6.89 -4.47 8.58
CA CYS A 207 6.71 -5.91 8.54
C CYS A 207 8.01 -6.70 8.66
N LEU A 208 9.17 -6.06 8.43
CA LEU A 208 10.49 -6.64 8.70
C LEU A 208 10.95 -6.41 10.14
N HIS A 209 10.21 -5.66 10.94
CA HIS A 209 10.60 -5.44 12.33
C HIS A 209 10.66 -6.78 13.09
N LEU A 210 11.74 -7.04 13.84
CA LEU A 210 12.00 -8.34 14.43
C LEU A 210 10.82 -8.88 15.26
N SER A 211 10.27 -8.05 16.15
CA SER A 211 9.10 -8.46 16.93
C SER A 211 7.88 -8.78 16.06
N VAL A 212 7.67 -8.10 14.92
CA VAL A 212 6.56 -8.40 14.00
C VAL A 212 6.76 -9.77 13.34
N LEU A 213 8.00 -10.14 13.06
CA LEU A 213 8.32 -11.48 12.55
C LEU A 213 8.04 -12.55 13.62
N GLN A 214 8.37 -12.27 14.88
CA GLN A 214 8.13 -13.18 16.01
C GLN A 214 6.66 -13.49 16.28
N ASP A 215 5.76 -12.54 16.01
CA ASP A 215 4.32 -12.79 16.19
C ASP A 215 3.79 -13.91 15.29
N LYS A 216 4.40 -14.08 14.10
CA LYS A 216 4.02 -15.13 13.16
C LYS A 216 4.58 -16.48 13.59
N ASN A 217 5.89 -16.52 13.83
CA ASN A 217 6.63 -17.71 14.23
C ASN A 217 7.77 -17.28 15.17
N PRO A 218 8.04 -18.01 16.26
CA PRO A 218 9.23 -17.78 17.08
C PRO A 218 10.49 -17.76 16.20
N ILE A 219 11.36 -16.79 16.46
CA ILE A 219 12.65 -16.66 15.79
C ILE A 219 13.72 -16.97 16.83
N SER A 220 14.46 -18.06 16.62
CA SER A 220 15.48 -18.57 17.53
C SER A 220 16.83 -18.82 16.86
N ASN A 221 16.89 -18.79 15.53
CA ASN A 221 18.10 -19.04 14.75
C ASN A 221 18.05 -18.28 13.40
N PHE A 222 19.16 -18.30 12.68
CA PHE A 222 19.39 -17.64 11.40
C PHE A 222 18.44 -18.14 10.33
N THR A 223 18.23 -19.45 10.25
CA THR A 223 17.36 -20.07 9.25
C THR A 223 15.93 -19.54 9.37
N GLU A 224 15.41 -19.45 10.60
CA GLU A 224 14.07 -18.91 10.89
C GLU A 224 13.96 -17.41 10.56
N LEU A 225 14.93 -16.60 11.01
CA LEU A 225 14.95 -15.17 10.74
C LEU A 225 15.00 -14.90 9.23
N TYR A 226 15.84 -15.63 8.51
CA TYR A 226 16.01 -15.48 7.08
C TYR A 226 14.79 -15.93 6.29
N ALA A 227 14.19 -17.06 6.66
CA ALA A 227 12.93 -17.50 6.08
C ALA A 227 11.82 -16.47 6.28
N ALA A 228 11.73 -15.85 7.48
CA ALA A 228 10.74 -14.82 7.78
C ALA A 228 10.94 -13.54 6.95
N TRP A 229 12.19 -13.10 6.76
CA TRP A 229 12.52 -11.99 5.84
C TRP A 229 12.11 -12.30 4.40
N LEU A 230 12.46 -13.49 3.89
CA LEU A 230 12.16 -13.89 2.51
C LEU A 230 10.66 -14.05 2.27
N ASP A 231 9.90 -14.56 3.24
CA ASP A 231 8.42 -14.61 3.20
C ASP A 231 7.84 -13.20 3.08
N GLN A 232 8.27 -12.28 3.95
CA GLN A 232 7.71 -10.94 3.98
C GLN A 232 8.06 -10.11 2.73
N LEU A 233 9.19 -10.39 2.11
CA LEU A 233 9.64 -9.77 0.86
C LEU A 233 9.16 -10.51 -0.41
N SER A 234 8.37 -11.57 -0.25
CA SER A 234 7.84 -12.33 -1.38
C SER A 234 6.63 -11.65 -1.99
N ILE A 235 6.76 -11.20 -3.25
CA ILE A 235 5.64 -10.69 -4.07
C ILE A 235 4.45 -11.67 -4.08
N LYS A 236 4.72 -12.98 -4.14
CA LYS A 236 3.67 -14.00 -4.11
C LYS A 236 2.90 -13.96 -2.79
N ALA A 237 3.60 -13.96 -1.66
CA ALA A 237 2.98 -13.88 -0.34
C ALA A 237 2.23 -12.56 -0.14
N LEU A 238 2.78 -11.44 -0.62
CA LEU A 238 2.13 -10.14 -0.59
C LEU A 238 0.81 -10.14 -1.37
N ASN A 239 0.81 -10.68 -2.58
CA ASN A 239 -0.40 -10.80 -3.40
C ASN A 239 -1.44 -11.72 -2.76
N GLU A 240 -1.02 -12.88 -2.25
CA GLU A 240 -1.93 -13.80 -1.57
C GLU A 240 -2.59 -13.17 -0.35
N ARG A 241 -1.83 -12.41 0.46
CA ARG A 241 -2.37 -11.66 1.59
C ARG A 241 -3.36 -10.60 1.12
N PHE A 242 -3.00 -9.80 0.12
CA PHE A 242 -3.88 -8.78 -0.44
C PHE A 242 -5.23 -9.36 -0.91
N TYR A 243 -5.23 -10.47 -1.66
CA TYR A 243 -6.46 -11.09 -2.11
C TYR A 243 -7.27 -11.73 -0.99
N LYS A 244 -6.62 -12.29 0.04
CA LYS A 244 -7.31 -12.77 1.25
C LYS A 244 -7.99 -11.63 1.99
N ASP A 245 -7.28 -10.52 2.22
CA ASP A 245 -7.84 -9.34 2.91
C ASP A 245 -9.01 -8.76 2.11
N LEU A 246 -8.88 -8.67 0.78
CA LEU A 246 -9.96 -8.22 -0.11
C LEU A 246 -11.16 -9.16 -0.06
N GLN A 247 -10.94 -10.47 -0.04
CA GLN A 247 -12.01 -11.47 0.10
C GLN A 247 -12.73 -11.34 1.44
N SER A 248 -11.98 -11.22 2.54
CA SER A 248 -12.56 -11.00 3.88
C SER A 248 -13.38 -9.71 3.92
N TRP A 249 -12.86 -8.63 3.33
CA TRP A 249 -13.58 -7.35 3.24
C TRP A 249 -14.86 -7.47 2.42
N TYR A 250 -14.83 -8.18 1.29
CA TYR A 250 -16.01 -8.47 0.49
C TYR A 250 -17.09 -9.24 1.26
N LEU A 251 -16.71 -10.32 1.94
CA LEU A 251 -17.65 -11.14 2.73
C LEU A 251 -18.26 -10.36 3.90
N TRP A 252 -17.51 -9.43 4.48
CA TRP A 252 -18.02 -8.51 5.49
C TRP A 252 -18.96 -7.45 4.87
N ALA A 253 -18.53 -6.78 3.80
CA ALA A 253 -19.26 -5.69 3.16
C ALA A 253 -20.60 -6.14 2.59
N ARG A 254 -20.68 -7.33 1.99
CA ARG A 254 -21.94 -7.87 1.43
C ARG A 254 -23.06 -8.03 2.45
N ARG A 255 -22.70 -8.13 3.74
CA ARG A 255 -23.65 -8.25 4.87
C ARG A 255 -24.01 -6.91 5.51
N LYS A 256 -23.28 -5.84 5.19
CA LYS A 256 -23.43 -4.51 5.80
C LYS A 256 -24.08 -3.50 4.86
N ILE A 257 -23.87 -3.65 3.57
CA ILE A 257 -24.33 -2.72 2.55
C ILE A 257 -25.67 -3.18 2.01
N THR A 258 -26.61 -2.25 1.87
CA THR A 258 -27.86 -2.50 1.14
C THR A 258 -27.91 -1.67 -0.13
N PHE A 259 -28.57 -2.22 -1.14
CA PHE A 259 -28.77 -1.58 -2.43
C PHE A 259 -30.27 -1.49 -2.73
N PRO A 260 -30.68 -0.63 -3.67
CA PRO A 260 -32.07 -0.57 -4.11
C PRO A 260 -32.50 -1.87 -4.80
N LYS A 261 -33.83 -2.00 -4.96
CA LYS A 261 -34.51 -3.19 -5.49
C LYS A 261 -34.03 -3.65 -6.88
N GLY A 262 -33.37 -2.80 -7.66
CA GLY A 262 -32.93 -3.12 -9.01
C GLY A 262 -31.76 -4.11 -9.12
N GLN A 263 -31.08 -4.42 -8.02
CA GLN A 263 -29.99 -5.40 -8.02
C GLN A 263 -30.48 -6.83 -8.28
N ILE A 264 -29.60 -7.63 -8.88
CA ILE A 264 -29.75 -9.09 -8.89
C ILE A 264 -29.07 -9.63 -7.63
N VAL A 265 -29.77 -10.52 -6.93
CA VAL A 265 -29.24 -11.21 -5.76
C VAL A 265 -28.71 -12.59 -6.15
N ASP A 266 -27.70 -13.06 -5.43
CA ASP A 266 -27.17 -14.41 -5.58
C ASP A 266 -28.06 -15.46 -4.86
N GLU A 267 -27.62 -16.72 -4.88
CA GLU A 267 -28.31 -17.85 -4.23
C GLU A 267 -28.47 -17.67 -2.72
N GLU A 268 -27.60 -16.87 -2.09
CA GLU A 268 -27.65 -16.52 -0.67
C GLU A 268 -28.52 -15.27 -0.40
N GLY A 269 -29.09 -14.65 -1.44
CA GLY A 269 -29.91 -13.45 -1.33
C GLY A 269 -29.14 -12.13 -1.23
N PHE A 270 -27.81 -12.13 -1.48
CA PHE A 270 -26.98 -10.92 -1.41
C PHE A 270 -26.78 -10.28 -2.79
N PRO A 271 -26.71 -8.94 -2.89
CA PRO A 271 -26.41 -8.23 -4.13
C PRO A 271 -24.91 -8.25 -4.45
N SER A 272 -24.35 -9.46 -4.58
CA SER A 272 -22.91 -9.72 -4.68
C SER A 272 -22.20 -8.95 -5.80
N VAL A 273 -22.80 -8.89 -7.00
CA VAL A 273 -22.26 -8.12 -8.12
C VAL A 273 -22.20 -6.61 -7.81
N ALA A 274 -23.18 -6.08 -7.08
CA ALA A 274 -23.20 -4.68 -6.68
C ALA A 274 -22.06 -4.34 -5.72
N VAL A 275 -21.80 -5.24 -4.76
CA VAL A 275 -20.70 -5.11 -3.80
C VAL A 275 -19.37 -5.17 -4.54
N ILE A 276 -19.17 -6.13 -5.45
CA ILE A 276 -17.95 -6.22 -6.28
C ILE A 276 -17.73 -4.92 -7.07
N ARG A 277 -18.78 -4.38 -7.69
CA ARG A 277 -18.72 -3.13 -8.45
C ARG A 277 -18.32 -1.95 -7.57
N LEU A 278 -18.92 -1.84 -6.39
CA LEU A 278 -18.58 -0.81 -5.39
C LEU A 278 -17.12 -0.93 -4.94
N LEU A 279 -16.67 -2.11 -4.54
CA LEU A 279 -15.28 -2.32 -4.10
C LEU A 279 -14.28 -2.02 -5.22
N THR A 280 -14.57 -2.44 -6.45
CA THR A 280 -13.72 -2.11 -7.61
C THR A 280 -13.63 -0.60 -7.84
N ARG A 281 -14.75 0.13 -7.76
CA ARG A 281 -14.77 1.60 -7.85
C ARG A 281 -13.96 2.24 -6.71
N LEU A 282 -14.08 1.74 -5.47
CA LEU A 282 -13.32 2.24 -4.32
C LEU A 282 -11.81 2.03 -4.49
N ILE A 283 -11.39 0.83 -4.88
CA ILE A 283 -9.97 0.51 -5.12
C ILE A 283 -9.43 1.39 -6.24
N PHE A 284 -10.19 1.60 -7.31
CA PHE A 284 -9.76 2.45 -8.41
C PHE A 284 -9.66 3.93 -8.00
N VAL A 285 -10.65 4.46 -7.27
CA VAL A 285 -10.61 5.82 -6.73
C VAL A 285 -9.41 6.00 -5.81
N TRP A 286 -9.13 5.02 -4.94
CA TRP A 286 -7.94 5.03 -4.09
C TRP A 286 -6.66 5.04 -4.93
N PHE A 287 -6.59 4.23 -5.99
CA PHE A 287 -5.43 4.20 -6.87
C PHE A 287 -5.17 5.54 -7.56
N ILE A 288 -6.18 6.20 -8.11
CA ILE A 288 -6.01 7.51 -8.76
C ILE A 288 -5.76 8.65 -7.75
N LYS A 289 -6.25 8.53 -6.52
CA LYS A 289 -5.85 9.38 -5.38
C LYS A 289 -4.36 9.25 -5.12
N GLU A 290 -3.81 8.05 -5.04
CA GLU A 290 -2.36 7.83 -4.86
C GLU A 290 -1.52 8.31 -6.05
N LYS A 291 -2.13 8.46 -7.24
CA LYS A 291 -1.52 9.13 -8.40
C LYS A 291 -1.62 10.66 -8.37
N GLY A 292 -2.25 11.24 -7.35
CA GLY A 292 -2.46 12.69 -7.22
C GLY A 292 -3.53 13.26 -8.15
N LEU A 293 -4.40 12.42 -8.73
CA LEU A 293 -5.46 12.84 -9.64
C LEU A 293 -6.77 13.16 -8.91
N VAL A 294 -6.96 12.62 -7.71
CA VAL A 294 -8.09 12.95 -6.83
C VAL A 294 -7.53 13.66 -5.60
N PRO A 295 -8.05 14.86 -5.23
CA PRO A 295 -7.59 15.59 -4.06
C PRO A 295 -7.73 14.79 -2.76
N ASP A 296 -6.76 14.96 -1.86
CA ASP A 296 -6.78 14.35 -0.52
C ASP A 296 -7.94 14.90 0.34
N ASP A 297 -8.52 16.04 -0.04
CA ASP A 297 -9.68 16.67 0.61
C ASP A 297 -10.87 15.71 0.80
N PHE A 298 -11.05 14.77 -0.13
CA PHE A 298 -12.11 13.76 -0.07
C PHE A 298 -11.83 12.61 0.89
N PHE A 299 -10.63 12.49 1.47
CA PHE A 299 -10.23 11.33 2.27
C PHE A 299 -9.58 11.72 3.61
N ALA A 300 -8.98 12.91 3.69
CA ALA A 300 -8.30 13.38 4.87
C ALA A 300 -9.30 13.74 5.98
N LYS A 301 -9.06 13.20 7.18
CA LYS A 301 -9.95 13.33 8.34
C LYS A 301 -10.35 14.77 8.67
N HIS A 302 -9.41 15.70 8.64
CA HIS A 302 -9.67 17.11 8.96
C HIS A 302 -10.44 17.82 7.83
N ARG A 303 -10.07 17.55 6.57
CA ARG A 303 -10.75 18.09 5.39
C ARG A 303 -12.20 17.64 5.29
N LEU A 304 -12.50 16.37 5.58
CA LEU A 304 -13.87 15.88 5.56
C LEU A 304 -14.76 16.57 6.60
N ALA A 305 -14.22 16.90 7.77
CA ALA A 305 -14.95 17.64 8.80
C ALA A 305 -15.17 19.12 8.42
N GLU A 306 -14.29 19.70 7.60
CA GLU A 306 -14.47 21.03 7.02
C GLU A 306 -15.48 21.01 5.85
N LEU A 307 -15.45 19.96 5.03
CA LEU A 307 -16.21 19.85 3.79
C LEU A 307 -17.69 19.49 4.02
N LEU A 308 -17.97 18.58 4.97
CA LEU A 308 -19.31 18.03 5.22
C LEU A 308 -19.94 18.60 6.51
N LYS A 309 -21.27 18.77 6.51
CA LYS A 309 -22.02 19.20 7.70
C LYS A 309 -21.93 18.22 8.86
N GLU A 310 -21.89 16.92 8.55
CA GLU A 310 -21.74 15.84 9.52
C GLU A 310 -20.42 15.09 9.28
N ASP A 311 -19.54 15.04 10.29
CA ASP A 311 -18.30 14.28 10.22
C ASP A 311 -18.60 12.77 10.14
N PRO A 312 -18.28 12.09 9.04
CA PRO A 312 -18.60 10.67 8.85
C PRO A 312 -18.12 9.76 9.99
N ARG A 313 -17.00 10.11 10.63
CA ARG A 313 -16.39 9.31 11.72
C ARG A 313 -17.20 9.33 13.00
N LYS A 314 -17.93 10.42 13.26
CA LYS A 314 -18.82 10.54 14.41
C LYS A 314 -20.16 9.84 14.15
N HIS A 315 -20.44 9.50 12.90
CA HIS A 315 -21.68 8.89 12.45
C HIS A 315 -21.43 7.63 11.61
N PRO A 316 -20.79 6.57 12.16
CA PRO A 316 -20.37 5.38 11.39
C PRO A 316 -21.52 4.56 10.80
N LYS A 317 -22.77 4.83 11.20
CA LYS A 317 -23.97 4.17 10.67
C LYS A 317 -24.67 4.98 9.57
N SER A 318 -24.31 6.26 9.42
CA SER A 318 -24.83 7.12 8.36
C SER A 318 -24.17 6.77 7.03
N SER A 319 -24.74 7.25 5.93
CA SER A 319 -24.21 7.05 4.57
C SER A 319 -23.82 8.36 3.89
N ASN A 320 -23.69 9.45 4.66
CA ASN A 320 -23.45 10.79 4.12
C ASN A 320 -22.10 10.89 3.39
N TYR A 321 -21.06 10.15 3.80
CA TYR A 321 -19.80 10.11 3.05
C TYR A 321 -19.98 9.45 1.67
N TYR A 322 -20.68 8.32 1.62
CA TYR A 322 -20.97 7.65 0.36
C TYR A 322 -21.81 8.54 -0.56
N LEU A 323 -22.92 9.07 -0.07
CA LEU A 323 -23.84 9.89 -0.87
C LEU A 323 -23.18 11.19 -1.35
N ALA A 324 -22.55 11.95 -0.45
CA ALA A 324 -21.97 13.24 -0.79
C ALA A 324 -20.70 13.11 -1.62
N ILE A 325 -19.78 12.20 -1.25
CA ILE A 325 -18.44 12.13 -1.85
C ILE A 325 -18.37 11.02 -2.88
N LEU A 326 -18.49 9.76 -2.47
CA LEU A 326 -18.15 8.62 -3.33
C LEU A 326 -19.11 8.49 -4.52
N GLN A 327 -20.42 8.63 -4.29
CA GLN A 327 -21.44 8.51 -5.32
C GLN A 327 -21.31 9.61 -6.38
N ASN A 328 -21.02 10.85 -5.96
CA ASN A 328 -20.73 11.97 -6.86
C ASN A 328 -19.37 11.85 -7.57
N LEU A 329 -18.34 11.30 -6.91
CA LEU A 329 -17.07 10.96 -7.57
C LEU A 329 -17.31 9.96 -8.69
N PHE A 330 -18.05 8.88 -8.42
CA PHE A 330 -18.31 7.85 -9.42
C PHE A 330 -19.09 8.41 -10.61
N PHE A 331 -20.28 8.97 -10.39
CA PHE A 331 -21.22 9.20 -11.48
C PHE A 331 -21.15 10.61 -12.06
N ALA A 332 -21.05 11.63 -11.22
CA ALA A 332 -21.10 13.04 -11.62
C ALA A 332 -19.71 13.66 -11.87
N THR A 333 -18.62 12.93 -11.60
CA THR A 333 -17.24 13.42 -11.74
C THR A 333 -16.43 12.57 -12.70
N LEU A 334 -16.14 11.32 -12.36
CA LEU A 334 -15.25 10.45 -13.15
C LEU A 334 -15.87 10.04 -14.48
N ASN A 335 -17.20 10.06 -14.56
CA ASN A 335 -17.97 9.78 -15.76
C ASN A 335 -18.50 11.06 -16.47
N VAL A 336 -18.00 12.24 -16.11
CA VAL A 336 -18.39 13.53 -16.71
C VAL A 336 -17.16 14.34 -17.12
N GLU A 337 -17.21 14.92 -18.32
CA GLU A 337 -16.14 15.78 -18.84
C GLU A 337 -15.79 16.93 -17.88
N MET A 338 -14.55 17.40 -17.93
CA MET A 338 -14.10 18.55 -17.16
C MET A 338 -14.63 19.86 -17.75
N ASN A 339 -14.75 20.88 -16.92
CA ASN A 339 -15.12 22.22 -17.37
C ASN A 339 -14.03 22.76 -18.32
N LYS A 340 -14.43 23.21 -19.52
CA LYS A 340 -13.51 23.74 -20.54
C LYS A 340 -14.13 24.93 -21.28
N GLY A 341 -13.47 26.09 -21.23
CA GLY A 341 -13.98 27.33 -21.79
C GLY A 341 -15.36 27.67 -21.22
N ASN A 342 -16.36 27.84 -22.10
CA ASN A 342 -17.74 28.12 -21.70
C ASN A 342 -18.55 26.85 -21.34
N SER A 343 -18.01 25.65 -21.57
CA SER A 343 -18.68 24.40 -21.23
C SER A 343 -18.46 24.06 -19.75
N LYS A 344 -19.55 24.04 -18.98
CA LYS A 344 -19.58 23.66 -17.55
C LYS A 344 -20.55 22.49 -17.31
N PRO A 345 -20.21 21.28 -17.76
CA PRO A 345 -21.08 20.11 -17.58
C PRO A 345 -21.20 19.69 -16.11
N ARG A 346 -20.19 20.00 -15.29
CA ARG A 346 -20.16 19.69 -13.84
C ARG A 346 -20.89 20.78 -13.06
N LYS A 347 -22.11 20.46 -12.63
CA LYS A 347 -23.00 21.35 -11.89
C LYS A 347 -23.92 20.59 -10.93
N TRP A 348 -24.38 21.28 -9.90
CA TRP A 348 -25.41 20.76 -9.00
C TRP A 348 -26.71 20.46 -9.77
N ALA A 349 -27.40 19.39 -9.35
CA ALA A 349 -28.78 19.16 -9.73
C ALA A 349 -29.65 20.32 -9.23
N GLN A 350 -30.69 20.67 -9.97
CA GLN A 350 -31.65 21.69 -9.57
C GLN A 350 -32.29 21.36 -8.22
N ALA A 351 -32.56 22.42 -7.45
CA ALA A 351 -33.20 22.32 -6.14
C ALA A 351 -34.57 21.61 -6.24
N GLU A 352 -35.00 20.99 -5.13
CA GLU A 352 -36.20 20.14 -5.12
C GLU A 352 -37.50 20.92 -5.40
N ASP A 353 -37.51 22.19 -5.02
CA ASP A 353 -38.58 23.18 -5.22
C ASP A 353 -38.63 23.76 -6.64
N ALA A 354 -37.57 23.60 -7.44
CA ALA A 354 -37.54 23.98 -8.86
C ALA A 354 -38.29 23.00 -9.78
N ALA A 355 -39.08 22.06 -9.22
CA ALA A 355 -39.85 21.09 -9.98
C ALA A 355 -40.96 21.77 -10.80
N PHE A 356 -40.84 21.72 -12.12
CA PHE A 356 -41.90 22.20 -13.02
C PHE A 356 -42.94 21.10 -13.22
N GLN A 357 -44.22 21.41 -12.94
CA GLN A 357 -45.34 20.45 -13.02
C GLN A 357 -45.09 19.14 -12.22
N GLY A 358 -44.42 19.26 -11.06
CA GLY A 358 -44.11 18.11 -10.19
C GLY A 358 -43.04 17.16 -10.75
N LYS A 359 -42.34 17.53 -11.82
CA LYS A 359 -41.21 16.76 -12.37
C LYS A 359 -39.89 17.48 -12.13
N GLN A 360 -38.98 16.78 -11.47
CA GLN A 360 -37.58 17.17 -11.39
C GLN A 360 -36.91 17.00 -12.75
N LYS A 361 -36.39 18.10 -13.32
CA LYS A 361 -35.81 18.11 -14.68
C LYS A 361 -34.58 17.22 -14.80
N ASP A 362 -33.81 17.11 -13.72
CA ASP A 362 -32.57 16.34 -13.67
C ASP A 362 -32.79 14.90 -13.16
N ARG A 363 -34.04 14.42 -13.20
CA ARG A 363 -34.37 13.02 -12.90
C ARG A 363 -33.68 12.12 -13.92
N MET A 364 -32.97 11.09 -13.46
CA MET A 364 -32.15 10.18 -14.28
C MET A 364 -30.97 10.83 -15.01
N GLN A 365 -30.68 12.11 -14.73
CA GLN A 365 -29.44 12.72 -15.19
C GLN A 365 -28.30 12.28 -14.26
N HIS A 366 -27.40 11.46 -14.78
CA HIS A 366 -26.23 10.96 -14.03
C HIS A 366 -25.06 11.93 -14.03
N SER A 367 -25.12 12.98 -14.85
CA SER A 367 -24.03 13.95 -15.02
C SER A 367 -24.05 15.10 -14.02
N VAL A 368 -25.00 15.14 -13.09
CA VAL A 368 -25.19 16.26 -12.14
C VAL A 368 -24.91 15.81 -10.72
N TYR A 369 -24.31 16.71 -9.95
CA TYR A 369 -23.99 16.46 -8.54
C TYR A 369 -25.26 16.48 -7.70
N ARG A 370 -25.37 15.56 -6.74
CA ARG A 370 -26.49 15.44 -5.81
C ARG A 370 -26.05 15.67 -4.38
N TYR A 371 -27.01 15.88 -3.48
CA TYR A 371 -26.79 16.07 -2.04
C TYR A 371 -25.99 17.34 -1.70
N GLN A 372 -26.29 18.42 -2.41
CA GLN A 372 -25.74 19.76 -2.15
C GLN A 372 -25.87 20.13 -0.66
N ASP A 373 -26.98 19.77 -0.02
CA ASP A 373 -27.27 20.09 1.38
C ASP A 373 -26.39 19.34 2.40
N LEU A 374 -25.57 18.36 1.99
CA LEU A 374 -24.63 17.67 2.88
C LEU A 374 -23.30 18.42 3.05
N PHE A 375 -23.04 19.44 2.25
CA PHE A 375 -21.81 20.23 2.25
C PHE A 375 -21.96 21.51 3.08
N ASN A 376 -20.89 21.93 3.76
CA ASN A 376 -20.85 23.22 4.46
C ASN A 376 -20.81 24.39 3.45
N ASP A 377 -19.96 24.26 2.43
CA ASP A 377 -19.88 25.17 1.29
C ASP A 377 -19.98 24.36 -0.02
N PRO A 378 -21.17 24.29 -0.64
CA PRO A 378 -21.35 23.50 -1.84
C PRO A 378 -20.63 24.03 -3.08
N GLU A 379 -20.36 25.34 -3.16
CA GLU A 379 -19.63 25.91 -4.30
C GLU A 379 -18.14 25.59 -4.19
N GLN A 380 -17.57 25.68 -2.99
CA GLN A 380 -16.22 25.21 -2.73
C GLN A 380 -16.09 23.72 -3.02
N ALA A 381 -17.04 22.89 -2.56
CA ALA A 381 -17.04 21.46 -2.84
C ALA A 381 -17.01 21.16 -4.36
N LEU A 382 -17.84 21.87 -5.14
CA LEU A 382 -17.88 21.72 -6.59
C LEU A 382 -16.54 22.08 -7.25
N GLN A 383 -15.82 23.09 -6.74
CA GLN A 383 -14.47 23.42 -7.22
C GLN A 383 -13.46 22.29 -6.96
N VAL A 384 -13.54 21.63 -5.80
CA VAL A 384 -12.69 20.46 -5.49
C VAL A 384 -13.01 19.30 -6.44
N PHE A 385 -14.29 19.03 -6.71
CA PHE A 385 -14.67 18.02 -7.71
C PHE A 385 -14.21 18.38 -9.12
N ALA A 386 -14.19 19.66 -9.49
CA ALA A 386 -13.81 20.11 -10.83
C ALA A 386 -12.34 19.84 -11.17
N SER A 387 -11.45 19.68 -10.17
CA SER A 387 -10.04 19.36 -10.41
C SER A 387 -9.79 17.88 -10.76
N VAL A 388 -10.75 16.99 -10.48
CA VAL A 388 -10.62 15.55 -10.74
C VAL A 388 -10.75 15.27 -12.25
N PRO A 389 -9.85 14.52 -12.88
CA PRO A 389 -9.92 14.25 -14.31
C PRO A 389 -11.11 13.38 -14.68
N PHE A 390 -11.55 13.52 -15.94
CA PHE A 390 -12.49 12.59 -16.56
C PHE A 390 -11.77 11.29 -16.93
N LEU A 391 -12.39 10.14 -16.64
CA LEU A 391 -11.81 8.81 -16.86
C LEU A 391 -12.83 7.85 -17.47
N ASN A 392 -13.56 8.28 -18.51
CA ASN A 392 -14.61 7.52 -19.19
C ASN A 392 -14.31 6.03 -19.27
N GLY A 393 -14.96 5.26 -18.43
CA GLY A 393 -14.78 3.83 -18.34
C GLY A 393 -16.04 3.27 -17.71
N GLY A 394 -16.62 2.24 -18.32
CA GLY A 394 -17.87 1.61 -17.86
C GLY A 394 -17.86 1.18 -16.38
N LEU A 395 -16.70 1.17 -15.72
CA LEU A 395 -16.58 1.06 -14.26
C LEU A 395 -17.40 2.11 -13.51
N PHE A 396 -17.43 3.36 -13.99
CA PHE A 396 -18.11 4.49 -13.35
C PHE A 396 -19.46 4.84 -14.00
N GLU A 397 -19.94 4.01 -14.93
CA GLU A 397 -21.28 4.15 -15.47
C GLU A 397 -22.33 3.86 -14.37
N CYS A 398 -23.33 4.73 -14.28
CA CYS A 398 -24.50 4.53 -13.43
C CYS A 398 -25.52 3.68 -14.19
N LEU A 399 -25.92 2.56 -13.59
CA LEU A 399 -26.83 1.59 -14.21
C LEU A 399 -28.31 1.83 -13.91
N ASP A 400 -28.63 2.95 -13.26
CA ASP A 400 -30.02 3.39 -13.11
C ASP A 400 -30.60 3.73 -14.48
N ARG A 401 -31.79 3.21 -14.82
CA ARG A 401 -32.44 3.57 -16.09
C ARG A 401 -33.95 3.50 -16.02
N GLU A 402 -34.60 4.24 -16.91
CA GLU A 402 -36.04 4.08 -17.15
C GLU A 402 -36.28 2.79 -17.92
N ILE A 403 -37.39 2.13 -17.62
CA ILE A 403 -37.83 0.89 -18.27
C ILE A 403 -39.11 1.20 -19.06
N SER A 404 -39.10 0.81 -20.33
CA SER A 404 -40.27 0.95 -21.22
C SER A 404 -41.28 -0.17 -20.97
N ASP A 405 -42.54 0.08 -21.32
CA ASP A 405 -43.58 -0.94 -21.21
C ASP A 405 -43.29 -2.13 -22.15
N GLU A 406 -42.70 -1.89 -23.34
CA GLU A 406 -42.29 -2.95 -24.27
C GLU A 406 -41.19 -3.84 -23.67
N GLU A 407 -40.23 -3.26 -22.96
CA GLU A 407 -39.18 -4.01 -22.29
C GLU A 407 -39.75 -4.85 -21.13
N LEU A 408 -40.70 -4.31 -20.39
CA LEU A 408 -41.38 -5.03 -19.32
C LEU A 408 -42.19 -6.22 -19.84
N MET A 409 -42.80 -6.10 -21.02
CA MET A 409 -43.50 -7.20 -21.70
C MET A 409 -42.54 -8.28 -22.20
N ARG A 410 -41.31 -7.91 -22.60
CA ARG A 410 -40.29 -8.86 -23.10
C ARG A 410 -39.55 -9.58 -21.98
N ASP A 411 -39.27 -8.89 -20.88
CA ASP A 411 -38.55 -9.45 -19.72
C ASP A 411 -39.38 -9.31 -18.44
N GLY A 412 -40.23 -10.30 -18.20
CA GLY A 412 -41.05 -10.38 -16.99
C GLY A 412 -40.26 -10.44 -15.69
N SER A 413 -38.94 -10.74 -15.73
CA SER A 413 -38.09 -10.77 -14.53
C SER A 413 -37.87 -9.37 -13.92
N LEU A 414 -38.05 -8.31 -14.73
CA LEU A 414 -37.90 -6.92 -14.29
C LEU A 414 -38.99 -6.48 -13.31
N ASN A 415 -40.18 -7.09 -13.33
CA ASN A 415 -41.29 -6.74 -12.44
C ASN A 415 -40.89 -6.74 -10.96
N ASN A 416 -40.00 -7.66 -10.58
CA ASN A 416 -39.53 -7.81 -9.21
C ASN A 416 -38.35 -6.89 -8.85
N ARG A 417 -37.90 -6.03 -9.78
CA ARG A 417 -36.68 -5.21 -9.66
C ARG A 417 -36.92 -3.72 -9.91
N ILE A 418 -38.00 -3.38 -10.59
CA ILE A 418 -38.37 -1.99 -10.88
C ILE A 418 -39.26 -1.38 -9.79
N THR A 419 -39.28 -0.04 -9.79
CA THR A 419 -40.19 0.76 -8.96
C THR A 419 -40.91 1.76 -9.86
N LYS A 420 -42.19 2.03 -9.55
CA LYS A 420 -42.96 3.07 -10.24
C LYS A 420 -42.57 4.44 -9.68
N GLU A 421 -42.01 5.30 -10.53
CA GLU A 421 -41.64 6.67 -10.19
C GLU A 421 -42.37 7.65 -11.12
N GLY A 422 -43.41 8.31 -10.59
CA GLY A 422 -44.31 9.13 -11.39
C GLY A 422 -45.13 8.28 -12.35
N LYS A 423 -45.07 8.58 -13.66
CA LYS A 423 -45.81 7.85 -14.70
C LYS A 423 -45.04 6.69 -15.32
N GLY A 424 -43.76 6.52 -15.00
CA GLY A 424 -42.89 5.51 -15.63
C GLY A 424 -42.30 4.50 -14.64
N TRP A 425 -41.71 3.45 -15.19
CA TRP A 425 -40.98 2.42 -14.46
C TRP A 425 -39.49 2.75 -14.44
N VAL A 426 -38.85 2.58 -13.29
CA VAL A 426 -37.42 2.84 -13.13
C VAL A 426 -36.75 1.63 -12.51
N LEU A 427 -35.64 1.21 -13.11
CA LEU A 427 -34.70 0.26 -12.55
C LEU A 427 -33.61 1.03 -11.82
N ARG A 428 -33.56 0.88 -10.49
CA ARG A 428 -32.55 1.50 -9.61
C ARG A 428 -31.51 0.46 -9.23
N VAL A 429 -30.38 0.45 -9.93
CA VAL A 429 -29.27 -0.46 -9.67
C VAL A 429 -28.29 0.22 -8.70
N ASP A 430 -27.71 1.35 -9.12
CA ASP A 430 -26.75 2.11 -8.32
C ASP A 430 -27.42 3.09 -7.35
N GLY A 431 -28.69 3.39 -7.56
CA GLY A 431 -29.49 4.23 -6.65
C GLY A 431 -28.98 5.66 -6.59
N PHE A 432 -28.59 6.23 -7.73
CA PHE A 432 -28.13 7.62 -7.81
C PHE A 432 -29.33 8.57 -7.82
N SER A 433 -30.01 8.65 -6.68
CA SER A 433 -31.30 9.29 -6.51
C SER A 433 -31.40 10.01 -5.17
N ARG A 434 -32.08 11.17 -5.13
CA ARG A 434 -32.42 11.86 -3.87
C ARG A 434 -33.57 11.19 -3.10
N ASN A 435 -34.28 10.25 -3.73
CA ASN A 435 -35.31 9.48 -3.05
C ASN A 435 -34.66 8.47 -2.09
N THR A 436 -34.88 8.65 -0.79
CA THR A 436 -34.31 7.81 0.27
C THR A 436 -34.66 6.33 0.16
N LYS A 437 -35.81 5.98 -0.45
CA LYS A 437 -36.20 4.58 -0.69
C LYS A 437 -35.45 3.93 -1.86
N ALA A 438 -34.78 4.73 -2.68
CA ALA A 438 -34.06 4.31 -3.88
C ALA A 438 -32.54 4.49 -3.74
N GLN A 439 -32.04 4.79 -2.53
CA GLN A 439 -30.62 4.95 -2.25
C GLN A 439 -29.98 3.66 -1.75
N PRO A 440 -28.68 3.42 -2.05
CA PRO A 440 -27.91 2.45 -1.30
C PRO A 440 -27.70 2.94 0.14
N ASN A 441 -27.55 2.01 1.08
CA ASN A 441 -27.01 2.32 2.39
C ASN A 441 -25.61 1.72 2.49
N VAL A 442 -24.60 2.57 2.34
CA VAL A 442 -23.18 2.24 2.56
C VAL A 442 -22.72 2.98 3.81
N PRO A 443 -22.56 2.29 4.96
CA PRO A 443 -22.12 2.94 6.20
C PRO A 443 -20.74 3.61 6.03
N ASN A 444 -20.55 4.73 6.74
CA ASN A 444 -19.34 5.56 6.73
C ASN A 444 -18.06 4.84 7.17
#